data_AF-A0A9Q3K734-F1
#
_entry.id   AF-A0A9Q3K734-F1
#
_cell.length_a   1.000
_cell.length_b   1.000
_cell.length_c   1.000
_cell.angle_alpha   90.00
_cell.angle_beta   90.00
_cell.angle_gamma   90.00
#
_symmetry.space_group_name_H-M   'P 1'
#
loop_
_entity.id
_entity.type
_entity.pdbx_description
1 polymer ?
#
loop_
_entity_poly.entity_id
_entity_poly.type
_entity_poly.pdbx_seq_one_letter_code
_entity_poly.pdbx_strand_id
1 'polypeptide(L)'
;MDWVTGLVAGGRGNFNAYLIIVDRFSKSWRCLPCHKEDTEMDTALLFLNEIISTYGVAKIIISDRDPKFTSEFQTNIYEMLATKIEFSTD
;
A
#
# COMPACT_ATOMS: atom_id res chain seq x y z
N MET A 1 -2.70 5.95 1.69
CA MET A 1 -1.75 4.99 1.10
C MET A 1 -1.52 5.47 -0.30
N ASP A 2 -0.26 5.62 -0.68
CA ASP A 2 0.09 6.29 -1.93
C ASP A 2 1.44 5.77 -2.45
N TRP A 3 1.62 5.79 -3.76
CA TRP A 3 2.85 5.39 -4.43
C TRP A 3 3.70 6.60 -4.81
N VAL A 4 4.95 6.60 -4.37
CA VAL A 4 5.97 7.50 -4.90
C VAL A 4 6.77 6.74 -5.93
N THR A 5 6.61 7.08 -7.21
CA THR A 5 7.28 6.43 -8.34
C THR A 5 8.24 7.38 -9.06
N GLY A 6 9.00 6.86 -10.03
CA GLY A 6 9.94 7.66 -10.84
C GLY A 6 11.29 7.90 -10.19
N LEU A 7 11.64 7.07 -9.19
CA LEU A 7 12.93 7.15 -8.52
C LEU A 7 14.00 6.42 -9.34
N VAL A 8 15.24 6.88 -9.23
CA VAL A 8 16.38 6.15 -9.77
C VAL A 8 16.53 4.86 -8.99
N ALA A 9 16.59 3.74 -9.71
CA ALA A 9 16.68 2.42 -9.10
C ALA A 9 17.95 2.31 -8.23
N GLY A 10 17.79 1.84 -6.98
CA GLY A 10 18.89 1.87 -6.02
C GLY A 10 18.76 0.90 -4.84
N GLY A 11 19.83 0.81 -4.06
CA GLY A 11 19.95 -0.13 -2.93
C GLY A 11 20.16 -1.59 -3.36
N ARG A 12 20.20 -2.51 -2.37
CA ARG A 12 20.46 -3.94 -2.64
C ARG A 12 19.38 -4.62 -3.50
N GLY A 13 18.14 -4.12 -3.45
CA GLY A 13 17.01 -4.66 -4.21
C GLY A 13 16.71 -3.92 -5.51
N ASN A 14 17.52 -2.91 -5.88
CA ASN A 14 17.29 -2.08 -7.07
C ASN A 14 15.86 -1.50 -7.13
N PHE A 15 15.35 -1.03 -6.00
CA PHE A 15 14.00 -0.49 -5.87
C PHE A 15 13.90 0.87 -6.56
N ASN A 16 12.78 1.13 -7.22
CA ASN A 16 12.53 2.35 -8.02
C ASN A 16 11.23 3.06 -7.60
N ALA A 17 10.55 2.59 -6.56
CA ALA A 17 9.35 3.18 -6.00
C ALA A 17 9.29 2.98 -4.47
N TYR A 18 8.40 3.72 -3.83
CA TYR A 18 8.02 3.52 -2.43
C TYR A 18 6.51 3.50 -2.26
N LEU A 19 6.01 2.55 -1.48
CA LEU A 19 4.65 2.54 -0.96
C LEU A 19 4.64 3.27 0.38
N ILE A 20 3.93 4.39 0.42
CA ILE A 20 3.85 5.25 1.60
C ILE A 20 2.53 5.00 2.32
N ILE A 21 2.65 4.74 3.62
CA ILE A 21 1.52 4.42 4.49
C ILE A 21 1.62 5.31 5.71
N VAL A 22 0.55 6.07 5.95
CA VAL A 22 0.48 7.02 7.06
C VAL A 22 -0.66 6.59 7.96
N ASP A 23 -0.37 6.35 9.23
CA ASP A 23 -1.41 6.24 10.24
C ASP A 23 -1.96 7.62 10.57
N ARG A 24 -3.24 7.84 10.26
CA ARG A 24 -3.88 9.14 10.44
C ARG A 24 -4.05 9.52 11.91
N PHE A 25 -4.09 8.55 12.82
CA PHE A 25 -4.24 8.78 14.26
C PHE A 25 -2.92 9.25 14.89
N SER A 26 -1.87 8.43 14.80
CA SER A 26 -0.57 8.75 15.41
C SER A 26 0.29 9.72 14.60
N LYS A 27 -0.06 9.97 13.32
CA LYS A 27 0.79 10.69 12.35
C LYS A 27 2.13 10.00 12.06
N SER A 28 2.32 8.77 12.52
CA SER A 28 3.46 7.95 12.11
C SER A 28 3.29 7.50 10.66
N TRP A 29 4.41 7.30 9.99
CA TRP A 29 4.43 6.86 8.59
C TRP A 29 5.46 5.75 8.40
N ARG A 30 5.20 4.92 7.39
CA ARG A 30 6.09 3.89 6.88
C ARG A 30 6.30 4.12 5.39
N CYS A 31 7.50 3.78 4.95
CA CYS A 31 7.94 3.87 3.58
C CYS A 31 8.53 2.51 3.22
N LEU A 32 7.79 1.78 2.41
CA LEU A 32 8.10 0.40 2.04
C LEU A 32 8.74 0.43 0.65
N PRO A 33 10.02 0.01 0.50
CA PRO A 33 10.68 -0.04 -0.79
C PRO A 33 10.03 -1.11 -1.67
N CYS A 34 9.82 -0.77 -2.92
CA CYS A 34 9.07 -1.59 -3.87
C CYS A 34 9.46 -1.23 -5.31
N HIS A 35 8.87 -1.94 -6.27
CA HIS A 35 9.06 -1.67 -7.68
C HIS A 35 7.81 -1.03 -8.27
N LYS A 36 7.98 -0.08 -9.19
CA LYS A 36 6.88 0.54 -9.94
C LYS A 36 6.09 -0.54 -10.70
N GLU A 37 6.78 -1.57 -11.14
CA GLU A 37 6.27 -2.71 -11.88
C GLU A 37 5.55 -3.74 -10.99
N ASP A 38 5.58 -3.58 -9.66
CA ASP A 38 4.91 -4.49 -8.72
C ASP A 38 3.42 -4.61 -9.05
N THR A 39 2.94 -5.84 -9.06
CA THR A 39 1.54 -6.14 -9.33
C THR A 39 0.67 -5.77 -8.13
N GLU A 40 -0.64 -5.83 -8.34
CA GLU A 40 -1.63 -5.74 -7.28
C GLU A 40 -1.38 -6.79 -6.18
N MET A 41 -0.93 -7.99 -6.57
CA MET A 41 -0.65 -9.07 -5.63
C MET A 41 0.62 -8.81 -4.81
N ASP A 42 1.69 -8.34 -5.45
CA ASP A 42 2.93 -7.97 -4.76
C ASP A 42 2.66 -6.86 -3.74
N THR A 43 1.82 -5.89 -4.12
CA THR A 43 1.37 -4.80 -3.25
C THR A 43 0.61 -5.32 -2.03
N ALA A 44 -0.35 -6.25 -2.22
CA ALA A 44 -1.10 -6.84 -1.12
C ALA A 44 -0.16 -7.58 -0.16
N LEU A 45 0.73 -8.41 -0.70
CA LEU A 45 1.68 -9.17 0.11
C LEU A 45 2.60 -8.24 0.91
N LEU A 46 3.11 -7.17 0.28
CA LEU A 46 3.92 -6.17 0.96
C LEU A 46 3.14 -5.50 2.11
N PHE A 47 1.88 -5.12 1.87
CA PHE A 47 1.03 -4.53 2.89
C PHE A 47 0.72 -5.49 4.06
N LEU A 48 0.35 -6.73 3.74
CA LEU A 48 0.06 -7.76 4.74
C LEU A 48 1.29 -8.07 5.60
N ASN A 49 2.45 -8.25 4.97
CA ASN A 49 3.68 -8.66 5.63
C ASN A 49 4.32 -7.56 6.47
N GLU A 50 4.22 -6.29 6.04
CA GLU A 50 4.90 -5.19 6.74
C GLU A 50 3.97 -4.43 7.69
N ILE A 51 2.72 -4.20 7.29
CA ILE A 51 1.78 -3.40 8.07
C ILE A 51 0.89 -4.26 8.95
N ILE A 52 0.18 -5.24 8.37
CA ILE A 52 -0.77 -6.02 9.16
C ILE A 52 -0.06 -6.87 10.21
N SER A 53 1.10 -7.46 9.88
CA SER A 53 1.89 -8.22 10.85
C SER A 53 2.37 -7.36 12.05
N THR A 54 2.69 -6.09 11.81
CA THR A 54 3.28 -5.18 12.80
C THR A 54 2.23 -4.45 13.64
N TYR A 55 1.16 -3.99 13.00
CA TYR A 55 0.16 -3.10 13.59
C TYR A 55 -1.22 -3.72 13.74
N GLY A 56 -1.44 -4.89 13.14
CA GLY A 56 -2.75 -5.51 13.01
C GLY A 56 -3.56 -4.95 11.85
N VAL A 57 -4.81 -5.38 11.78
CA VAL A 57 -5.71 -5.05 10.67
C VAL A 57 -6.25 -3.62 10.82
N ALA A 58 -6.13 -2.82 9.76
CA ALA A 58 -6.68 -1.47 9.71
C ALA A 58 -8.21 -1.52 9.55
N LYS A 59 -8.94 -0.61 10.21
CA LYS A 59 -10.40 -0.50 10.01
C LYS A 59 -10.76 0.17 8.70
N ILE A 60 -10.01 1.21 8.33
CA ILE A 60 -10.23 2.02 7.13
C ILE A 60 -8.88 2.28 6.47
N ILE A 61 -8.79 1.99 5.18
CA ILE A 61 -7.66 2.37 4.34
C ILE A 61 -8.17 3.44 3.39
N ILE A 62 -7.44 4.57 3.34
CA ILE A 62 -7.65 5.59 2.31
C ILE A 62 -6.49 5.50 1.33
N SER A 63 -6.78 5.24 0.07
CA SER A 63 -5.80 5.30 -1.03
C SER A 63 -6.22 6.30 -2.09
N ASP A 64 -5.32 6.61 -3.00
CA ASP A 64 -5.68 7.23 -4.27
C ASP A 64 -6.38 6.21 -5.19
N ARG A 65 -6.75 6.65 -6.39
CA ARG A 65 -7.41 5.81 -7.39
C ARG A 65 -6.43 5.09 -8.32
N ASP A 66 -5.23 4.78 -7.83
CA ASP A 66 -4.29 3.97 -8.62
C ASP A 66 -4.95 2.61 -8.95
N PRO A 67 -4.86 2.14 -10.21
CA PRO A 67 -5.43 0.87 -10.63
C PRO A 67 -5.07 -0.30 -9.71
N LYS A 68 -3.88 -0.27 -9.11
CA LYS A 68 -3.41 -1.29 -8.17
C LYS A 68 -4.31 -1.39 -6.95
N PHE A 69 -4.85 -0.29 -6.43
CA PHE A 69 -5.75 -0.29 -5.26
C PHE A 69 -7.21 -0.46 -5.62
N THR A 70 -7.61 -0.07 -6.82
CA THR A 70 -8.99 -0.23 -7.31
C THR A 70 -9.25 -1.60 -7.91
N SER A 71 -8.25 -2.47 -7.98
CA SER A 71 -8.42 -3.79 -8.57
C SER A 71 -9.38 -4.67 -7.75
N GLU A 72 -10.06 -5.58 -8.43
CA GLU A 72 -10.97 -6.53 -7.80
C GLU A 72 -10.23 -7.40 -6.77
N PHE A 73 -8.98 -7.77 -7.07
CA PHE A 73 -8.14 -8.54 -6.19
C PHE A 73 -7.88 -7.84 -4.85
N GLN A 74 -7.45 -6.57 -4.87
CA GLN A 74 -7.20 -5.80 -3.66
C GLN A 74 -8.50 -5.55 -2.87
N THR A 75 -9.57 -5.20 -3.56
CA THR A 75 -10.87 -4.96 -2.93
C THR A 75 -11.34 -6.20 -2.17
N ASN A 76 -11.26 -7.38 -2.81
CA ASN A 76 -11.61 -8.65 -2.17
C ASN A 76 -10.73 -8.96 -0.95
N ILE A 77 -9.42 -8.68 -1.00
CA ILE A 77 -8.53 -8.86 0.15
C ILE A 77 -8.96 -7.99 1.32
N TYR A 78 -9.24 -6.70 1.09
CA TYR A 78 -9.66 -5.80 2.16
C TYR A 78 -11.03 -6.18 2.73
N GLU A 79 -11.96 -6.63 1.89
CA GLU A 79 -13.24 -7.18 2.35
C GLU A 79 -13.06 -8.41 3.24
N MET A 80 -12.19 -9.35 2.86
CA MET A 80 -11.86 -10.53 3.68
C MET A 80 -11.23 -10.15 5.02
N LEU A 81 -10.48 -9.06 5.06
CA LEU A 81 -9.91 -8.50 6.28
C LEU A 81 -10.91 -7.64 7.08
N ALA A 82 -12.17 -7.54 6.66
CA ALA A 82 -13.16 -6.63 7.23
C ALA A 82 -12.66 -5.17 7.29
N THR A 83 -11.82 -4.79 6.33
CA THR A 83 -11.23 -3.46 6.18
C THR A 83 -12.04 -2.67 5.15
N LYS A 84 -12.48 -1.47 5.49
CA LYS A 84 -13.14 -0.58 4.53
C LYS A 84 -12.08 0.15 3.70
N ILE A 85 -12.13 0.02 2.37
CA ILE A 85 -11.35 0.85 1.47
C ILE A 85 -12.16 2.08 1.04
N GLU A 86 -11.51 3.26 1.10
CA GLU A 86 -12.04 4.52 0.61
C GLU A 86 -11.02 5.15 -0.34
N PHE A 87 -11.50 5.81 -1.39
CA PHE A 87 -10.64 6.46 -2.37
C PHE A 87 -10.72 7.98 -2.22
N SER A 88 -9.58 8.67 -2.31
CA SER A 88 -9.60 10.13 -2.38
C SER A 88 -10.35 10.61 -3.63
N THR A 89 -11.11 11.68 -3.46
CA THR A 89 -11.56 12.55 -4.54
C THR A 89 -10.55 13.69 -4.61
N ASP A 90 -9.76 13.75 -5.67
CA ASP A 90 -9.03 14.97 -6.02
C ASP A 90 -9.99 16.15 -6.26
#